data_AF-A0A3S0N4E2-F1
#
_entry.id   AF-A0A3S0N4E2-F1
#
_cell.length_a   1.000
_cell.length_b   1.000
_cell.length_c   1.000
_cell.angle_alpha   90.00
_cell.angle_beta   90.00
_cell.angle_gamma   90.00
#
_symmetry.space_group_name_H-M   'P 1'
#
loop_
_entity.id
_entity.type
_entity.pdbx_description
1 polymer ?
#
loop_
_entity_poly.entity_id
_entity_poly.type
_entity_poly.pdbx_seq_one_letter_code
_entity_poly.pdbx_strand_id
1 'polypeptide(L)'
;MYLGEYINGEEVSKFMFIVTSSSVVYNENKDYILVDRETGKLKPNTKLFKYDFRDYSGIDETELMIATDNLARFTSEKIGYHTYRYLYYDPAANDYNIVISPYFARSYDYYYPHTQFFLDRQIFRPGQTVYFKGISTYPDKEKKKEILIINNEQTVTCMMPTAR
;
A
#
# COMPACT_ATOMS: atom_id res chain seq x y z
N MET A 1 -0.97 -11.90 -22.56
CA MET A 1 -0.01 -12.24 -21.49
C MET A 1 1.09 -13.09 -22.08
N TYR A 2 2.35 -12.81 -21.76
CA TYR A 2 3.48 -13.52 -22.32
C TYR A 2 4.31 -14.14 -21.19
N LEU A 3 4.69 -15.40 -21.38
CA LEU A 3 5.66 -16.09 -20.56
C LEU A 3 6.90 -16.28 -21.43
N GLY A 4 8.01 -15.68 -21.02
CA GLY A 4 9.30 -15.86 -21.66
C GLY A 4 10.20 -16.73 -20.80
N GLU A 5 11.04 -17.51 -21.48
CA GLU A 5 12.09 -18.29 -20.87
C GLU A 5 13.43 -17.82 -21.46
N TYR A 6 14.39 -17.52 -20.60
CA TYR A 6 15.74 -17.17 -20.95
C TYR A 6 16.66 -18.29 -20.49
N ILE A 7 17.42 -18.85 -21.42
CA ILE A 7 18.33 -19.97 -21.17
C ILE A 7 19.74 -19.47 -21.42
N ASN A 8 20.60 -19.55 -20.40
CA ASN A 8 22.02 -19.22 -20.47
C ASN A 8 22.85 -20.41 -19.94
N GLY A 9 23.22 -21.32 -20.84
CA GLY A 9 23.84 -22.59 -20.45
C GLY A 9 22.87 -23.44 -19.63
N GLU A 10 23.25 -23.79 -18.41
CA GLU A 10 22.39 -24.53 -17.47
C GLU A 10 21.40 -23.62 -16.71
N GLU A 11 21.57 -22.31 -16.77
CA GLU A 11 20.69 -21.37 -16.09
C GLU A 11 19.41 -21.13 -16.90
N VAL A 12 18.26 -21.42 -16.29
CA VAL A 12 16.92 -21.17 -16.87
C VAL A 12 16.19 -20.14 -16.02
N SER A 13 15.93 -18.97 -16.61
CA SER A 13 15.14 -17.89 -16.02
C SER A 13 13.79 -17.78 -16.70
N LYS A 14 12.71 -17.67 -15.92
CA LYS A 14 11.34 -17.50 -16.44
C LYS A 14 10.82 -16.12 -16.05
N PHE A 15 10.27 -15.39 -17.02
CA PHE A 15 9.72 -14.06 -16.82
C PHE A 15 8.31 -13.97 -17.40
N MET A 16 7.41 -13.32 -16.67
CA MET A 16 6.05 -13.05 -17.12
C MET A 16 5.91 -11.55 -17.34
N PHE A 17 5.37 -11.17 -18.49
CA PHE A 17 5.03 -9.77 -18.77
C PHE A 17 3.68 -9.67 -19.48
N ILE A 18 3.04 -8.52 -19.31
CA ILE A 18 1.79 -8.18 -19.97
C ILE A 18 2.04 -6.96 -20.83
N VAL A 19 1.70 -7.08 -22.10
CA VAL A 19 1.56 -5.94 -23.01
C VAL A 19 0.08 -5.61 -23.04
N THR A 20 -0.24 -4.37 -22.71
CA THR A 20 -1.61 -3.84 -22.61
C THR A 20 -1.61 -2.39 -23.03
N SER A 21 -2.64 -1.96 -23.76
CA SER A 21 -2.82 -0.55 -24.16
C SER A 21 -3.47 0.29 -23.06
N SER A 22 -3.89 -0.32 -21.96
CA SER A 22 -4.56 0.34 -20.84
C SER A 22 -3.80 0.19 -19.53
N SER A 23 -4.15 1.05 -18.57
CA SER A 23 -3.67 0.97 -17.19
C SER A 23 -4.83 1.21 -16.24
N VAL A 24 -4.81 0.52 -15.11
CA VAL A 24 -5.72 0.78 -13.99
C VAL A 24 -4.96 1.60 -12.95
N VAL A 25 -5.46 2.79 -12.65
CA VAL A 25 -4.95 3.67 -11.59
C VAL A 25 -6.01 3.81 -10.50
N TYR A 26 -5.68 4.42 -9.36
CA TYR A 26 -6.65 4.66 -8.29
C TYR A 26 -6.62 6.11 -7.79
N ASN A 27 -7.79 6.61 -7.39
CA ASN A 27 -7.93 7.93 -6.78
C ASN A 27 -7.62 7.89 -5.27
N GLU A 28 -7.78 9.03 -4.58
CA GLU A 28 -7.59 9.12 -3.12
C GLU A 28 -8.53 8.19 -2.32
N ASN A 29 -9.74 7.95 -2.84
CA ASN A 29 -10.72 7.02 -2.26
C ASN A 29 -10.42 5.55 -2.58
N LYS A 30 -9.34 5.33 -3.35
CA LYS A 30 -8.86 4.04 -3.89
C LYS A 30 -9.83 3.38 -4.87
N ASP A 31 -10.75 4.13 -5.45
CA ASP A 31 -11.58 3.63 -6.55
C ASP A 31 -10.72 3.52 -7.81
N TYR A 32 -10.93 2.45 -8.58
CA TYR A 32 -10.15 2.23 -9.79
C TYR A 32 -10.63 3.11 -10.94
N ILE A 33 -9.70 3.52 -11.79
CA ILE A 33 -9.93 4.31 -13.00
C ILE A 33 -9.18 3.63 -14.15
N LEU A 34 -9.88 3.34 -15.24
CA LEU A 34 -9.27 2.80 -16.46
C LEU A 34 -8.82 3.94 -17.38
N VAL A 35 -7.54 3.94 -17.74
CA VAL A 35 -6.95 4.93 -18.63
C VAL A 35 -6.21 4.27 -19.78
N ASP A 36 -6.08 4.99 -20.88
CA ASP A 36 -5.10 4.71 -21.92
C ASP A 36 -3.70 4.81 -21.33
N ARG A 37 -2.86 3.81 -21.59
CA ARG A 37 -1.54 3.67 -20.96
C ARG A 37 -0.56 4.76 -21.38
N GLU A 38 -0.62 5.18 -22.64
CA GLU A 38 0.35 6.12 -23.22
C GLU A 38 -0.07 7.57 -22.98
N THR A 39 -1.37 7.86 -23.07
CA THR A 39 -1.90 9.22 -23.02
C THR A 39 -2.54 9.60 -21.69
N GLY A 40 -2.87 8.61 -20.84
CA GLY A 40 -3.63 8.82 -19.61
C GLY A 40 -5.09 9.20 -19.82
N LYS A 41 -5.60 9.15 -21.05
CA LYS A 41 -6.99 9.49 -21.36
C LYS A 41 -7.95 8.48 -20.74
N LEU A 42 -9.05 8.97 -20.16
CA LEU A 42 -10.09 8.11 -19.57
C LEU A 42 -10.70 7.18 -20.64
N LYS A 43 -10.95 5.92 -20.25
CA LYS A 43 -11.68 4.92 -21.06
C LYS A 43 -13.07 4.66 -20.46
N PRO A 44 -14.03 5.61 -20.55
CA PRO A 44 -15.34 5.48 -19.93
C PRO A 44 -16.23 4.44 -20.61
N ASN A 45 -17.24 3.94 -19.90
CA ASN A 45 -18.20 2.96 -20.40
C ASN A 45 -17.56 1.68 -21.01
N THR A 46 -16.34 1.34 -20.57
CA THR A 46 -15.62 0.13 -21.00
C THR A 46 -16.15 -1.07 -20.22
N LYS A 47 -16.51 -2.14 -20.92
CA LYS A 47 -16.87 -3.42 -20.30
C LYS A 47 -15.60 -4.19 -19.99
N LEU A 48 -15.49 -4.70 -18.76
CA LEU A 48 -14.36 -5.51 -18.31
C LEU A 48 -14.88 -6.79 -17.67
N PHE A 49 -14.11 -7.87 -17.82
CA PHE A 49 -14.30 -9.10 -17.06
C PHE A 49 -13.25 -9.16 -15.94
N LYS A 50 -13.71 -9.38 -14.72
CA LYS A 50 -12.84 -9.55 -13.55
C LYS A 50 -12.66 -11.03 -13.26
N TYR A 51 -11.41 -11.44 -13.04
CA TYR A 51 -11.02 -12.75 -12.53
C TYR A 51 -10.28 -12.59 -11.19
N ASP A 52 -10.57 -13.48 -10.26
CA ASP A 52 -10.02 -13.50 -8.91
C ASP A 52 -9.21 -14.78 -8.68
N PHE A 53 -8.15 -14.69 -7.87
CA PHE A 53 -7.23 -15.79 -7.59
C PHE A 53 -7.14 -16.04 -6.08
N ARG A 54 -8.28 -16.31 -5.42
CA ARG A 54 -8.35 -16.45 -3.95
C ARG A 54 -7.85 -17.79 -3.43
N ASP A 55 -8.04 -18.87 -4.17
CA ASP A 55 -7.64 -20.22 -3.76
C ASP A 55 -6.79 -20.89 -4.84
N TYR A 56 -5.57 -21.28 -4.47
CA TYR A 56 -4.67 -22.08 -5.31
C TYR A 56 -5.19 -23.52 -5.52
N SER A 57 -6.28 -23.90 -4.85
CA SER A 57 -6.90 -25.24 -4.90
C SER A 57 -8.10 -25.36 -5.83
N GLY A 58 -8.54 -24.26 -6.44
CA GLY A 58 -9.65 -24.26 -7.39
C GLY A 58 -9.89 -22.84 -7.88
N ILE A 59 -9.75 -22.62 -9.19
CA ILE A 59 -10.04 -21.33 -9.79
C ILE A 59 -11.56 -21.19 -9.77
N ASP A 60 -12.10 -20.54 -8.75
CA ASP A 60 -13.46 -20.01 -8.82
C ASP A 60 -13.40 -18.82 -9.79
N GLU A 61 -13.42 -19.12 -11.08
CA GLU A 61 -13.51 -18.16 -12.18
C GLU A 61 -14.90 -17.50 -12.11
N THR A 62 -15.15 -16.72 -11.05
CA THR A 62 -16.32 -15.87 -11.01
C THR A 62 -16.06 -14.72 -11.99
N GLU A 63 -16.38 -14.97 -13.26
CA GLU A 63 -16.39 -13.96 -14.30
C GLU A 63 -17.45 -12.91 -13.95
N LEU A 64 -16.99 -11.74 -13.47
CA LEU A 64 -17.87 -10.62 -13.20
C LEU A 64 -17.69 -9.58 -14.30
N MET A 65 -18.75 -9.36 -15.07
CA MET A 65 -18.82 -8.24 -16.00
C MET A 65 -19.03 -6.95 -15.20
N ILE A 66 -18.10 -6.01 -15.35
CA ILE A 66 -18.19 -4.66 -14.80
C ILE A 66 -18.11 -3.66 -15.95
N ALA A 67 -18.77 -2.50 -15.78
CA ALA A 67 -18.62 -1.38 -16.70
C ALA A 67 -18.01 -0.20 -15.94
N THR A 68 -17.03 0.46 -16.55
CA THR A 68 -16.54 1.72 -16.02
C THR A 68 -17.61 2.81 -16.21
N ASP A 69 -17.75 3.74 -15.28
CA ASP A 69 -18.69 4.87 -15.44
C ASP A 69 -18.21 5.92 -16.46
N ASN A 70 -18.93 7.04 -16.56
CA ASN A 70 -18.59 8.16 -17.45
C ASN A 70 -17.23 8.82 -17.13
N LEU A 71 -16.67 8.58 -15.94
CA LEU A 71 -15.35 9.02 -15.53
C LEU A 71 -14.34 7.85 -15.54
N ALA A 72 -14.66 6.78 -16.24
CA ALA A 72 -13.91 5.54 -16.32
C ALA A 72 -13.67 4.84 -14.97
N ARG A 73 -14.49 5.14 -13.95
CA ARG A 73 -14.35 4.58 -12.60
C ARG A 73 -15.05 3.24 -12.48
N PHE A 74 -14.47 2.35 -11.66
CA PHE A 74 -15.10 1.09 -11.28
C PHE A 74 -14.65 0.67 -9.86
N THR A 75 -15.47 -0.16 -9.22
CA THR A 75 -15.31 -0.46 -7.79
C THR A 75 -14.08 -1.31 -7.52
N SER A 76 -13.21 -0.84 -6.61
CA SER A 76 -12.19 -1.67 -5.98
C SER A 76 -12.78 -2.43 -4.79
N GLU A 77 -12.43 -3.70 -4.57
CA GLU A 77 -12.70 -4.33 -3.29
C GLU A 77 -11.78 -3.75 -2.21
N LYS A 78 -12.37 -3.14 -1.17
CA LYS A 78 -11.64 -2.50 -0.08
C LYS A 78 -11.31 -3.53 0.99
N ILE A 79 -10.07 -4.03 0.99
CA ILE A 79 -9.66 -5.16 1.82
C ILE A 79 -8.66 -4.69 2.88
N GLY A 80 -8.91 -5.08 4.14
CA GLY A 80 -8.23 -4.49 5.31
C GLY A 80 -6.94 -5.18 5.77
N TYR A 81 -6.68 -6.44 5.37
CA TYR A 81 -5.53 -7.20 5.90
C TYR A 81 -4.68 -7.92 4.85
N HIS A 82 -5.23 -8.23 3.67
CA HIS A 82 -4.51 -8.91 2.59
C HIS A 82 -4.61 -8.13 1.30
N THR A 83 -3.53 -8.15 0.50
CA THR A 83 -3.57 -7.66 -0.87
C THR A 83 -3.90 -8.82 -1.80
N TYR A 84 -4.96 -8.69 -2.57
CA TYR A 84 -5.32 -9.66 -3.61
C TYR A 84 -4.86 -9.17 -4.98
N ARG A 85 -4.63 -10.09 -5.90
CA ARG A 85 -4.37 -9.77 -7.30
C ARG A 85 -5.62 -10.10 -8.09
N TYR A 86 -6.08 -9.16 -8.90
CA TYR A 86 -7.17 -9.36 -9.84
C TYR A 86 -6.63 -9.25 -11.27
N LEU A 87 -7.21 -10.03 -12.17
CA LEU A 87 -7.01 -9.84 -13.61
C LEU A 87 -8.28 -9.21 -14.19
N TYR A 88 -8.13 -8.09 -14.87
CA TYR A 88 -9.20 -7.42 -15.60
C TYR A 88 -8.96 -7.57 -17.10
N TYR A 89 -9.94 -8.10 -17.82
CA TYR A 89 -9.90 -8.31 -19.27
C TYR A 89 -10.86 -7.34 -19.97
N ASP A 90 -10.32 -6.54 -20.90
CA ASP A 90 -11.08 -5.68 -21.82
C ASP A 90 -11.24 -6.42 -23.16
N PRO A 91 -12.42 -6.99 -23.46
CA PRO A 91 -12.63 -7.73 -24.70
C PRO A 91 -12.63 -6.84 -25.95
N ALA A 92 -12.88 -5.54 -25.82
CA ALA A 92 -12.92 -4.63 -26.97
C ALA A 92 -11.50 -4.29 -27.46
N ALA A 93 -10.56 -4.13 -26.51
CA ALA A 93 -9.15 -3.90 -26.81
C ALA A 93 -8.32 -5.20 -26.86
N ASN A 94 -8.89 -6.33 -26.44
CA ASN A 94 -8.18 -7.58 -26.19
C ASN A 94 -7.00 -7.40 -25.21
N ASP A 95 -7.25 -6.63 -24.14
CA ASP A 95 -6.25 -6.18 -23.19
C ASP A 95 -6.44 -6.80 -21.81
N TYR A 96 -5.33 -7.00 -21.10
CA TYR A 96 -5.33 -7.51 -19.73
C TYR A 96 -4.62 -6.55 -18.78
N ASN A 97 -5.18 -6.38 -17.58
CA ASN A 97 -4.58 -5.63 -16.49
C ASN A 97 -4.49 -6.51 -15.24
N ILE A 98 -3.28 -6.71 -14.71
CA ILE A 98 -3.09 -7.26 -13.36
C ILE A 98 -3.10 -6.09 -12.38
N VAL A 99 -4.04 -6.11 -11.45
CA VAL A 99 -4.22 -5.05 -10.46
C VAL A 99 -4.12 -5.63 -9.07
N ILE A 100 -3.31 -5.01 -8.23
CA ILE A 100 -3.22 -5.36 -6.81
C ILE A 100 -4.28 -4.55 -6.08
N SER A 101 -5.11 -5.21 -5.26
CA SER A 101 -6.10 -4.55 -4.41
C SER A 101 -5.41 -3.44 -3.62
N PRO A 102 -5.92 -2.19 -3.65
CA PRO A 102 -5.27 -1.10 -2.96
C PRO A 102 -5.28 -1.43 -1.47
N TYR A 103 -4.09 -1.48 -0.85
CA TYR A 103 -3.98 -1.81 0.56
C TYR A 103 -4.70 -0.75 1.38
N PHE A 104 -5.85 -1.09 1.96
CA PHE A 104 -6.48 -0.25 2.97
C PHE A 104 -5.82 -0.56 4.31
N ALA A 105 -4.69 0.11 4.57
CA ALA A 105 -4.29 0.35 5.94
C ALA A 105 -5.51 0.99 6.61
N ARG A 106 -6.20 0.25 7.47
CA ARG A 106 -7.03 0.87 8.48
C ARG A 106 -6.03 1.63 9.34
N SER A 107 -5.81 2.88 9.01
CA SER A 107 -5.33 3.84 9.98
C SER A 107 -6.41 3.84 11.06
N TYR A 108 -6.27 2.97 12.06
CA TYR A 108 -6.97 3.21 13.30
C TYR A 108 -6.55 4.62 13.71
N ASP A 109 -7.52 5.53 13.81
CA ASP A 109 -7.33 6.87 14.35
C ASP A 109 -7.10 6.73 15.86
N TYR A 110 -6.02 6.03 16.19
CA TYR A 110 -5.65 5.72 17.53
C TYR A 110 -4.90 6.94 18.05
N TYR A 111 -5.44 7.53 19.11
CA TYR A 111 -4.68 8.43 19.96
C TYR A 111 -3.43 7.66 20.43
N TYR A 112 -2.32 7.89 19.74
CA TYR A 112 -1.05 7.27 20.06
C TYR A 112 -0.12 8.37 20.58
N PRO A 113 -0.05 8.57 21.91
CA PRO A 113 0.86 9.53 22.47
C PRO A 113 2.29 9.06 22.19
N HIS A 114 3.09 9.94 21.57
CA HIS A 114 4.49 9.69 21.26
C HIS A 114 5.36 10.64 22.08
N THR A 115 6.28 10.08 22.87
CA THR A 115 7.26 10.86 23.64
C THR A 115 8.61 10.76 22.96
N GLN A 116 9.13 11.90 22.48
CA GLN A 116 10.47 11.99 21.93
C GLN A 116 11.43 12.55 22.98
N PHE A 117 12.57 11.87 23.17
CA PHE A 117 13.64 12.33 24.04
C PHE A 117 14.74 13.02 23.25
N PHE A 118 15.17 14.18 23.76
CA PHE A 118 16.25 14.97 23.21
C PHE A 118 17.39 15.02 24.22
N LEU A 119 18.58 14.66 23.75
CA LEU A 119 19.83 14.72 24.51
C LEU A 119 20.68 15.88 23.97
N ASP A 120 21.55 16.42 24.82
CA ASP A 120 22.58 17.39 24.40
C ASP A 120 23.63 16.75 23.47
N ARG A 121 23.90 15.45 23.65
CA ARG A 121 24.88 14.66 22.88
C ARG A 121 24.54 13.17 22.90
N GLN A 122 25.14 12.41 21.98
CA GLN A 122 24.92 10.95 21.87
C GLN A 122 25.91 10.10 22.69
N ILE A 123 27.07 10.64 23.07
CA ILE A 123 28.15 9.89 23.73
C ILE A 123 28.46 10.50 25.09
N PHE A 124 28.37 9.69 26.14
CA PHE A 124 28.72 10.06 27.52
C PHE A 124 29.89 9.20 28.00
N ARG A 125 30.81 9.81 28.76
CA ARG A 125 31.91 9.13 29.44
C ARG A 125 31.46 8.70 30.86
N PRO A 126 32.06 7.66 31.45
CA PRO A 126 31.78 7.26 32.82
C PRO A 126 31.90 8.45 33.80
N GLY A 127 30.93 8.57 34.71
CA GLY A 127 30.87 9.65 35.71
C GLY A 127 30.21 10.95 35.21
N GLN A 128 29.78 11.04 33.95
CA GLN A 128 29.03 12.19 33.45
C GLN A 128 27.54 12.11 33.84
N THR A 129 26.97 13.25 34.20
CA THR A 129 25.51 13.41 34.34
C THR A 129 24.85 13.49 32.96
N VAL A 130 23.79 12.71 32.76
CA VAL A 130 22.97 12.72 31.54
C VAL A 130 21.79 13.65 31.75
N TYR A 131 21.65 14.65 30.89
CA TYR A 131 20.48 15.54 30.84
C TYR A 131 19.66 15.23 29.61
N PHE A 132 18.33 15.16 29.76
CA PHE A 132 17.41 14.95 28.65
C PHE A 132 16.17 15.83 28.80
N LYS A 133 15.50 16.09 27.67
CA LYS A 133 14.15 16.66 27.61
C LYS A 133 13.23 15.67 26.93
N GLY A 134 12.05 15.42 27.50
CA GLY A 134 10.98 14.65 26.86
C GLY A 134 9.89 15.59 26.37
N ILE A 135 9.45 15.42 25.13
CA ILE A 135 8.27 16.11 24.59
C ILE A 135 7.28 15.04 24.15
N SER A 136 6.08 15.06 24.72
CA SER A 136 5.00 14.15 24.35
C SER A 136 3.99 14.86 23.46
N THR A 137 3.71 14.28 22.30
CA THR A 137 2.68 14.78 21.37
C THR A 137 1.73 13.67 20.95
N TYR A 138 0.61 14.08 20.36
CA TYR A 138 -0.23 13.17 19.57
C TYR A 138 -0.68 13.85 18.28
N PRO A 139 -0.89 13.09 17.20
CA PRO A 139 -1.36 13.63 15.93
C PRO A 139 -2.86 14.00 16.02
N ASP A 140 -3.20 15.24 15.72
CA ASP A 140 -4.57 15.72 15.45
C ASP A 140 -4.72 15.88 13.94
N LYS A 141 -5.38 14.89 13.31
CA LYS A 141 -5.59 14.89 11.85
C LYS A 141 -6.61 15.91 11.37
N GLU A 142 -7.61 16.25 12.18
CA GLU A 142 -8.59 17.29 11.81
C GLU A 142 -7.89 18.63 11.61
N LYS A 143 -6.97 18.95 12.53
CA LYS A 143 -6.17 20.18 12.47
C LYS A 143 -4.86 20.02 11.70
N LYS A 144 -4.58 18.80 11.20
CA LYS A 144 -3.33 18.42 10.50
C LYS A 144 -2.06 18.87 11.25
N LYS A 145 -2.01 18.65 12.56
CA LYS A 145 -0.88 19.07 13.41
C LYS A 145 -0.65 18.14 14.60
N GLU A 146 0.57 18.18 15.14
CA GLU A 146 0.88 17.58 16.44
C GLU A 146 0.37 18.47 17.57
N ILE A 147 -0.24 17.87 18.59
CA ILE A 147 -0.71 18.55 19.80
C ILE A 147 0.19 18.16 20.96
N LEU A 148 0.64 19.16 21.73
CA LEU A 148 1.40 18.95 22.95
C LEU A 148 0.52 18.33 24.03
N ILE A 149 1.00 17.24 24.63
CA ILE A 149 0.37 16.65 25.82
C ILE A 149 0.93 17.35 27.05
N ILE A 150 0.06 18.00 27.81
CA ILE A 150 0.42 18.70 29.06
C ILE A 150 0.12 17.80 30.27
N ASN A 151 0.92 17.94 31.33
CA ASN A 151 0.73 17.25 32.62
C ASN A 151 0.64 15.73 32.53
N ASN A 152 1.39 15.12 31.60
CA ASN A 152 1.48 13.68 31.45
C ASN A 152 2.64 13.12 32.26
N GLU A 153 2.34 12.25 33.23
CA GLU A 153 3.35 11.55 34.02
C GLU A 153 3.96 10.41 33.20
N GLN A 154 5.29 10.27 33.26
CA GLN A 154 6.05 9.29 32.47
C GLN A 154 7.12 8.65 33.36
N THR A 155 7.24 7.32 33.28
CA THR A 155 8.32 6.58 33.94
C THR A 155 9.49 6.41 32.98
N VAL A 156 10.65 6.95 33.35
CA VAL A 156 11.88 6.83 32.56
C VAL A 156 12.82 5.82 33.24
N THR A 157 13.23 4.79 32.50
CA THR A 157 14.15 3.75 33.00
C THR A 157 15.47 3.81 32.25
N CYS A 158 16.57 3.95 32.97
CA CYS A 158 17.91 3.83 32.41
C CYS A 158 18.33 2.35 32.41
N MET A 159 18.48 1.77 31.23
CA MET A 159 18.88 0.37 31.09
C MET A 159 20.40 0.27 30.95
N MET A 160 21.01 -0.63 31.73
CA MET A 160 22.42 -0.97 31.57
C MET A 160 22.55 -2.08 30.52
N PRO A 161 23.56 -2.02 29.63
CA PRO A 161 23.81 -3.11 28.71
C PRO A 161 24.17 -4.37 29.49
N THR A 162 23.50 -5.48 29.19
CA THR A 162 23.90 -6.81 29.67
C THR A 162 25.18 -7.22 28.94
N ALA A 163 26.20 -7.62 29.72
CA ALA A 163 27.40 -8.23 29.16
C ALA A 163 27.00 -9.49 28.37
N ARG A 164 27.44 -9.56 27.10
CA ARG A 164 27.36 -10.80 26.30
C ARG A 164 28.53 -11.70 26.60
#